data_AF-A0A2D6XG71-F1
#
_entry.id   AF-A0A2D6XG71-F1
#
_cell.length_a   1.000
_cell.length_b   1.000
_cell.length_c   1.000
_cell.angle_alpha   90.00
_cell.angle_beta   90.00
_cell.angle_gamma   90.00
#
_symmetry.space_group_name_H-M   'P 1'
#
loop_
_entity.id
_entity.type
_entity.pdbx_description
1 polymer ?
#
loop_
_entity_poly.entity_id
_entity_poly.type
_entity_poly.pdbx_seq_one_letter_code
_entity_poly.pdbx_strand_id
1 'polypeptide(L)'
;MGFDLTGRKPINMINIDKPYIDWSKNPSSEEKEQYSRDMEAYEKAVPGDYFRNNVWWWRPLWTYVCEVCDDILTEDEMGSGSYNDGTIIYKYKAIQIAKRLQTLIDDGKVKEYAEKYTNKLKALPLKECDLVIGDGIR
;
A
#
# COMPACT_ATOMS: atom_id res chain seq x y z
N MET A 1 2.92 9.87 6.93
CA MET A 1 1.56 9.73 6.35
C MET A 1 1.58 8.58 5.33
N GLY A 2 0.55 7.73 5.31
CA GLY A 2 0.51 6.53 4.46
C GLY A 2 -0.92 6.13 4.10
N PHE A 3 -1.02 5.11 3.26
CA PHE A 3 -2.27 4.54 2.78
C PHE A 3 -2.37 3.09 3.24
N ASP A 4 -3.57 2.74 3.69
CA ASP A 4 -3.90 1.48 4.32
C ASP A 4 -4.93 0.74 3.47
N LEU A 5 -4.59 -0.47 3.05
CA LEU A 5 -5.48 -1.40 2.38
C LEU A 5 -5.85 -2.50 3.36
N THR A 6 -7.15 -2.70 3.60
CA THR A 6 -7.65 -3.76 4.48
C THR A 6 -8.54 -4.72 3.71
N GLY A 7 -8.22 -6.01 3.80
CA GLY A 7 -9.10 -7.06 3.31
C GLY A 7 -10.32 -7.17 4.22
N ARG A 8 -11.53 -6.93 3.69
CA ARG A 8 -12.77 -7.08 4.49
C ARG A 8 -13.06 -8.52 4.91
N LYS A 9 -12.61 -9.49 4.11
CA LYS A 9 -12.70 -10.94 4.33
C LYS A 9 -11.49 -11.62 3.68
N PRO A 10 -10.29 -11.49 4.26
CA PRO A 10 -9.09 -12.06 3.69
C PRO A 10 -9.16 -13.59 3.73
N ILE A 11 -8.43 -14.25 2.83
CA ILE A 11 -8.38 -15.71 2.79
C ILE A 11 -7.46 -16.19 3.91
N ASN A 12 -8.04 -16.75 4.98
CA ASN A 12 -7.33 -17.30 6.13
C ASN A 12 -7.26 -18.83 6.02
N MET A 13 -6.33 -19.35 5.22
CA MET A 13 -6.23 -20.80 4.95
C MET A 13 -5.82 -21.63 6.17
N ILE A 14 -5.07 -21.01 7.08
CA ILE A 14 -4.54 -21.65 8.29
C ILE A 14 -5.49 -21.55 9.48
N ASN A 15 -6.62 -20.84 9.31
CA ASN A 15 -7.67 -20.68 10.32
C ASN A 15 -7.14 -20.20 11.68
N ILE A 16 -6.27 -19.17 11.66
CA ILE A 16 -5.77 -18.53 12.88
C ILE A 16 -6.62 -17.32 13.25
N ASP A 17 -6.82 -17.06 14.53
CA ASP A 17 -7.57 -15.89 14.98
C ASP A 17 -6.73 -14.61 14.86
N LYS A 18 -7.39 -13.51 14.52
CA LYS A 18 -6.75 -12.19 14.50
C LYS A 18 -6.44 -11.76 15.93
N PRO A 19 -5.18 -11.42 16.27
CA PRO A 19 -4.84 -10.92 17.59
C PRO A 19 -5.68 -9.71 17.98
N TYR A 20 -6.02 -9.62 19.26
CA TYR A 20 -6.84 -8.54 19.80
C TYR A 20 -6.22 -8.03 21.09
N ILE A 21 -6.20 -6.70 21.22
CA ILE A 21 -5.78 -6.02 22.44
C ILE A 21 -6.81 -4.96 22.82
N ASP A 22 -7.19 -4.95 24.09
CA ASP A 22 -8.12 -3.97 24.63
C ASP A 22 -7.38 -2.69 25.07
N TRP A 23 -7.32 -1.72 24.16
CA TRP A 23 -6.65 -0.44 24.41
C TRP A 23 -7.29 0.38 25.55
N SER A 24 -8.57 0.13 25.89
CA SER A 24 -9.25 0.85 26.97
C SER A 24 -8.68 0.55 28.36
N LYS A 25 -8.02 -0.61 28.50
CA LYS A 25 -7.37 -1.04 29.73
C LYS A 25 -5.98 -0.45 29.95
N ASN A 26 -5.52 0.43 29.06
CA ASN A 26 -4.18 1.00 29.08
C ASN A 26 -3.09 -0.08 29.21
N PRO A 27 -2.98 -0.99 28.21
CA PRO A 27 -2.07 -2.12 28.28
C PRO A 27 -0.62 -1.67 28.50
N SER A 28 0.16 -2.54 29.13
CA SER A 28 1.58 -2.32 29.40
C SER A 28 2.39 -2.24 28.09
N SER A 29 3.63 -1.77 28.18
CA SER A 29 4.53 -1.75 27.03
C SER A 29 4.81 -3.16 26.51
N GLU A 30 4.97 -4.14 27.41
CA GLU A 30 5.19 -5.54 27.07
C GLU A 30 3.97 -6.17 26.36
N GLU A 31 2.76 -5.86 26.81
CA GLU A 31 1.52 -6.32 26.17
C GLU A 31 1.37 -5.74 24.76
N LYS A 32 1.70 -4.44 24.58
CA LYS A 32 1.69 -3.80 23.26
C LYS A 32 2.72 -4.39 22.31
N GLU A 33 3.91 -4.67 22.82
CA GLU A 33 4.99 -5.28 22.04
C GLU A 33 4.63 -6.72 21.62
N GLN A 34 4.04 -7.48 22.54
CA GLN A 34 3.54 -8.82 22.25
C GLN A 34 2.45 -8.79 21.19
N TYR A 35 1.47 -7.90 21.33
CA TYR A 35 0.43 -7.70 20.31
C TYR A 35 1.02 -7.32 18.95
N SER A 36 2.02 -6.44 18.90
CA SER A 36 2.69 -6.08 17.64
C SER A 36 3.33 -7.30 16.97
N ARG A 37 4.04 -8.14 17.74
CA ARG A 37 4.62 -9.39 17.22
C ARG A 37 3.57 -10.36 16.72
N ASP A 38 2.49 -10.54 17.48
CA ASP A 38 1.42 -11.45 17.12
C ASP A 38 0.68 -10.97 15.86
N MET A 39 0.47 -9.65 15.74
CA MET A 39 -0.11 -9.03 14.55
C MET A 39 0.77 -9.20 13.32
N GLU A 40 2.08 -8.95 13.43
CA GLU A 40 3.02 -9.18 12.33
C GLU A 40 3.03 -10.65 11.88
N ALA A 41 2.99 -11.58 12.84
CA ALA A 41 2.90 -13.00 12.55
C ALA A 41 1.57 -13.35 11.83
N TYR A 42 0.45 -12.77 12.29
CA TYR A 42 -0.86 -12.97 11.68
C TYR A 42 -0.92 -12.41 10.25
N GLU A 43 -0.47 -11.17 10.01
CA GLU A 43 -0.48 -10.53 8.70
C GLU A 43 0.39 -11.28 7.68
N LYS A 44 1.52 -11.81 8.12
CA LYS A 44 2.38 -12.67 7.29
C LYS A 44 1.69 -13.98 6.92
N ALA A 45 0.89 -14.53 7.82
CA ALA A 45 0.25 -15.82 7.68
C ALA A 45 -1.12 -15.72 6.96
N VAL A 46 -1.74 -14.54 6.96
CA VAL A 46 -3.02 -14.22 6.29
C VAL A 46 -2.79 -13.08 5.28
N PRO A 47 -2.13 -13.36 4.15
CA PRO A 47 -1.86 -12.33 3.13
C PRO A 47 -3.15 -11.72 2.60
N GLY A 48 -3.18 -10.39 2.52
CA GLY A 48 -4.34 -9.62 2.11
C GLY A 48 -5.25 -9.16 3.25
N ASP A 49 -4.98 -9.51 4.51
CA ASP A 49 -5.65 -8.87 5.65
C ASP A 49 -5.31 -7.37 5.73
N TYR A 50 -4.02 -7.05 5.61
CA TYR A 50 -3.53 -5.68 5.71
C TYR A 50 -2.33 -5.45 4.78
N PHE A 51 -2.28 -4.28 4.16
CA PHE A 51 -1.14 -3.76 3.43
C PHE A 51 -1.04 -2.26 3.67
N ARG A 52 0.18 -1.79 3.96
CA ARG A 52 0.46 -0.36 4.12
C ARG A 52 1.60 0.05 3.21
N ASN A 53 1.44 1.21 2.60
CA ASN A 53 2.55 1.91 1.96
C ASN A 53 2.57 3.38 2.38
N ASN A 54 3.77 3.97 2.49
CA ASN A 54 3.87 5.40 2.79
C ASN A 54 3.49 6.23 1.55
N VAL A 55 3.04 7.46 1.77
CA VAL A 55 2.47 8.32 0.72
C VAL A 55 3.39 8.49 -0.50
N TRP A 56 4.70 8.56 -0.28
CA TRP A 56 5.67 8.81 -1.35
C TRP A 56 5.80 7.65 -2.33
N TRP A 57 5.67 6.41 -1.85
CA TRP A 57 5.69 5.21 -2.67
C TRP A 57 4.30 4.72 -3.06
N TRP A 58 3.27 5.12 -2.31
CA TRP A 58 1.88 4.82 -2.66
C TRP A 58 1.46 5.50 -3.96
N ARG A 59 1.77 6.80 -4.13
CA ARG A 59 1.38 7.57 -5.32
C ARG A 59 1.82 6.90 -6.64
N PRO A 60 3.12 6.59 -6.87
CA PRO A 60 3.53 5.93 -8.10
C PRO A 60 2.97 4.51 -8.25
N LEU A 61 2.80 3.78 -7.14
CA LEU A 61 2.18 2.46 -7.17
C LEU A 61 0.72 2.56 -7.65
N TRP A 62 -0.07 3.44 -7.04
CA TRP A 62 -1.48 3.61 -7.40
C TRP A 62 -1.66 4.16 -8.80
N THR A 63 -0.83 5.12 -9.22
CA THR A 63 -0.80 5.63 -10.60
C THR A 63 -0.55 4.49 -11.59
N TYR A 64 0.41 3.61 -11.32
CA TYR A 64 0.65 2.45 -12.19
C TYR A 64 -0.54 1.49 -12.24
N VAL A 65 -1.18 1.20 -11.09
CA VAL A 65 -2.40 0.38 -11.04
C VAL A 65 -3.50 1.01 -11.88
N CYS A 66 -3.69 2.33 -11.79
CA CYS A 66 -4.65 3.08 -12.60
C CYS A 66 -4.34 2.98 -14.10
N GLU A 67 -3.07 3.14 -14.50
CA GLU A 67 -2.62 3.07 -15.89
C GLU A 67 -2.86 1.69 -16.53
N VAL A 68 -2.64 0.61 -15.79
CA VAL A 68 -2.73 -0.76 -16.33
C VAL A 68 -4.07 -1.46 -16.11
N CYS A 69 -4.97 -0.82 -15.35
CA CYS A 69 -6.29 -1.35 -14.99
C CYS A 69 -7.41 -0.32 -15.23
N ASP A 70 -7.23 0.64 -16.14
CA ASP A 70 -8.23 1.64 -16.51
C ASP A 70 -9.52 1.02 -17.09
N ASP A 71 -9.41 -0.17 -17.68
CA ASP A 71 -10.52 -1.00 -18.14
C ASP A 71 -11.27 -1.74 -17.02
N ILE A 72 -10.69 -1.81 -15.81
CA ILE A 72 -11.26 -2.51 -14.64
C ILE A 72 -11.80 -1.52 -13.59
N LEU A 73 -11.09 -0.42 -13.39
CA LEU A 73 -11.41 0.63 -12.43
C LEU A 73 -12.29 1.71 -13.07
N THR A 74 -13.18 2.28 -12.27
CA THR A 74 -13.90 3.51 -12.64
C THR A 74 -13.06 4.74 -12.32
N GLU A 75 -13.36 5.87 -12.96
CA GLU A 75 -12.72 7.16 -12.67
C GLU A 75 -12.82 7.53 -11.19
N ASP A 76 -13.99 7.29 -10.57
CA ASP A 76 -14.20 7.53 -9.14
C ASP A 76 -13.28 6.66 -8.27
N GLU A 77 -13.17 5.36 -8.56
CA GLU A 77 -12.26 4.45 -7.82
C GLU A 77 -10.79 4.85 -7.99
N MET A 78 -10.38 5.25 -9.20
CA MET A 78 -9.04 5.75 -9.49
C MET A 78 -8.74 7.04 -8.70
N GLY A 79 -9.71 7.95 -8.65
CA GLY A 79 -9.65 9.17 -7.86
C GLY A 79 -9.55 8.87 -6.37
N SER A 80 -10.39 7.99 -5.84
CA SER A 80 -10.44 7.63 -4.42
C SER A 80 -9.15 7.02 -3.87
N GLY A 81 -8.39 6.27 -4.67
CA GLY A 81 -7.07 5.76 -4.22
C GLY A 81 -6.03 6.87 -3.96
N SER A 82 -6.36 8.13 -4.24
CA SER A 82 -5.58 9.30 -3.84
C SER A 82 -5.96 9.88 -2.45
N TYR A 83 -6.96 9.31 -1.78
CA TYR A 83 -7.53 9.76 -0.52
C TYR A 83 -7.66 8.60 0.48
N ASN A 84 -7.72 8.91 1.79
CA ASN A 84 -8.02 7.92 2.84
C ASN A 84 -9.52 7.91 3.14
N ASP A 85 -10.34 7.73 2.11
CA ASP A 85 -11.81 7.82 2.18
C ASP A 85 -12.51 6.47 2.46
N GLY A 86 -11.75 5.38 2.47
CA GLY A 86 -12.26 4.03 2.75
C GLY A 86 -13.04 3.40 1.59
N THR A 87 -12.84 3.89 0.37
CA THR A 87 -13.46 3.33 -0.85
C THR A 87 -13.21 1.83 -0.98
N ILE A 88 -14.27 1.12 -1.38
CA ILE A 88 -14.28 -0.34 -1.46
C ILE A 88 -14.14 -0.78 -2.92
N ILE A 89 -13.07 -1.51 -3.23
CA ILE A 89 -12.96 -2.26 -4.47
C ILE A 89 -13.54 -3.66 -4.25
N TYR A 90 -14.63 -3.97 -4.93
CA TYR A 90 -15.32 -5.25 -4.76
C TYR A 90 -14.47 -6.44 -5.22
N LYS A 91 -14.73 -7.61 -4.61
CA LYS A 91 -14.00 -8.87 -4.81
C LYS A 91 -13.69 -9.18 -6.28
N TYR A 92 -14.68 -9.02 -7.18
CA TYR A 92 -14.49 -9.32 -8.59
C TYR A 92 -13.40 -8.45 -9.23
N LYS A 93 -13.48 -7.11 -9.06
CA LYS A 93 -12.46 -6.19 -9.56
C LYS A 93 -11.11 -6.41 -8.89
N ALA A 94 -11.09 -6.61 -7.57
CA ALA A 94 -9.86 -6.89 -6.83
C ALA A 94 -9.10 -8.12 -7.38
N ILE A 95 -9.82 -9.20 -7.72
CA ILE A 95 -9.24 -10.39 -8.35
C ILE A 95 -8.71 -10.08 -9.77
N GLN A 96 -9.44 -9.29 -10.57
CA GLN A 96 -9.00 -8.92 -11.92
C GLN A 96 -7.72 -8.08 -11.88
N ILE A 97 -7.66 -7.09 -10.98
CA ILE A 97 -6.47 -6.27 -10.75
C ILE A 97 -5.29 -7.16 -10.31
N ALA A 98 -5.51 -8.04 -9.33
CA ALA A 98 -4.46 -8.95 -8.86
C ALA A 98 -3.89 -9.83 -9.99
N LYS A 99 -4.76 -10.40 -10.83
CA LYS A 99 -4.33 -11.20 -12.00
C LYS A 99 -3.53 -10.37 -13.01
N ARG A 100 -4.02 -9.17 -13.36
CA ARG A 100 -3.34 -8.25 -14.28
C ARG A 100 -1.95 -7.89 -13.77
N LEU A 101 -1.85 -7.50 -12.50
CA LEU A 101 -0.59 -7.16 -11.86
C LEU A 101 0.37 -8.36 -11.81
N GLN A 102 -0.13 -9.56 -11.50
CA GLN A 102 0.71 -10.76 -11.50
C GLN A 102 1.31 -11.04 -12.88
N THR A 103 0.50 -10.97 -13.95
CA THR A 103 1.01 -11.12 -15.32
C THR A 103 2.08 -10.07 -15.64
N LEU A 104 1.86 -8.81 -15.27
CA LEU A 104 2.85 -7.74 -15.50
C LEU A 104 4.13 -7.91 -14.67
N ILE A 105 4.05 -8.54 -13.49
CA ILE A 105 5.21 -8.90 -12.68
C ILE A 105 6.00 -10.00 -13.38
N ASP A 106 5.31 -11.04 -13.84
CA ASP A 106 5.91 -12.20 -14.51
C ASP A 106 6.57 -11.78 -15.85
N ASP A 107 5.96 -10.84 -16.58
CA ASP A 107 6.49 -10.25 -17.81
C ASP A 107 7.62 -9.22 -17.58
N GLY A 108 7.94 -8.91 -16.31
CA GLY A 108 8.97 -7.94 -15.94
C GLY A 108 8.58 -6.46 -16.13
N LYS A 109 7.35 -6.17 -16.56
CA LYS A 109 6.86 -4.79 -16.82
C LYS A 109 6.80 -3.93 -15.57
N VAL A 110 6.46 -4.53 -14.42
CA VAL A 110 6.47 -3.81 -13.14
C VAL A 110 7.89 -3.37 -12.77
N LYS A 111 8.89 -4.23 -13.01
CA LYS A 111 10.29 -3.91 -12.76
C LYS A 111 10.77 -2.77 -13.67
N GLU A 112 10.45 -2.83 -14.96
CA GLU A 112 10.76 -1.74 -15.90
C GLU A 112 10.14 -0.40 -15.45
N TYR A 113 8.90 -0.41 -14.97
CA TYR A 113 8.23 0.80 -14.47
C TYR A 113 8.94 1.36 -13.22
N ALA A 114 9.27 0.50 -12.25
CA ALA A 114 9.97 0.90 -11.04
C ALA A 114 11.35 1.52 -11.32
N GLU A 115 12.10 0.93 -12.27
CA GLU A 115 13.41 1.45 -12.71
C GLU A 115 13.26 2.81 -13.41
N LYS A 116 12.30 2.95 -14.33
CA LYS A 116 11.99 4.23 -15.01
C LYS A 116 11.62 5.32 -14.02
N TYR A 117 10.76 5.02 -13.06
CA TYR A 117 10.36 5.96 -12.02
C TYR A 117 11.56 6.40 -11.17
N THR A 118 12.40 5.45 -10.75
CA THR A 118 13.60 5.73 -9.95
C THR A 118 14.60 6.60 -10.72
N ASN A 119 14.81 6.30 -12.01
CA ASN A 119 15.71 7.09 -12.87
C ASN A 119 15.16 8.50 -13.10
N LYS A 120 13.84 8.64 -13.28
CA LYS A 120 13.19 9.96 -13.37
C LYS A 120 13.43 10.77 -12.10
N LEU A 121 13.27 10.19 -10.91
CA LEU A 121 13.52 10.88 -9.65
C LEU A 121 14.98 11.32 -9.50
N LYS A 122 15.95 10.49 -9.91
CA LYS A 122 17.38 10.83 -9.87
C LYS A 122 17.76 11.93 -10.86
N ALA A 123 17.03 12.05 -11.96
CA ALA A 123 17.26 13.07 -12.99
C ALA A 123 16.61 14.42 -12.69
N LEU A 124 15.79 14.53 -11.62
CA LEU A 124 15.19 15.80 -11.23
C LEU A 124 16.30 16.77 -10.77
N PRO A 125 16.33 18.01 -11.30
CA PRO A 125 17.32 18.98 -10.89
C PRO A 125 17.10 19.37 -9.43
N LEU A 126 18.19 19.55 -8.69
CA LEU A 126 18.14 20.17 -7.38
C LEU A 126 17.79 21.65 -7.58
N LYS A 127 16.63 22.07 -7.04
CA LYS A 127 16.26 23.47 -7.01
C LYS A 127 16.63 24.03 -5.64
N GLU A 128 17.35 25.15 -5.61
CA GLU A 128 17.57 25.89 -4.38
C GLU A 128 16.24 26.36 -3.81
N CYS A 129 16.03 26.14 -2.51
CA CYS A 129 14.83 26.57 -1.81
C CYS A 129 15.00 28.02 -1.36
N ASP A 130 14.20 28.94 -1.93
CA ASP A 130 14.24 30.37 -1.60
C ASP A 130 13.83 30.67 -0.14
N LEU A 131 13.36 29.66 0.61
CA LEU A 131 12.82 29.81 1.96
C LEU A 131 13.80 29.42 3.07
N VAL A 132 14.95 28.80 2.77
CA VAL A 132 15.93 28.41 3.81
C VAL A 132 17.36 28.61 3.30
N ILE A 133 18.16 29.42 4.02
CA ILE A 133 19.62 29.32 3.99
C ILE A 133 19.96 28.00 4.69
N GLY A 134 19.93 26.89 3.97
CA GLY A 134 20.14 25.56 4.52
C GLY A 134 19.68 24.48 3.56
N ASP A 135 20.50 23.43 3.49
CA ASP A 135 20.60 22.32 2.54
C ASP A 135 19.31 21.50 2.37
N GLY A 136 18.22 22.14 1.95
CA GLY A 136 16.95 21.51 1.66
C GLY A 136 17.05 20.68 0.39
N ILE A 137 17.52 19.44 0.52
CA ILE A 137 17.48 18.45 -0.57
C ILE A 137 16.10 17.79 -0.56
N ARG A 138 15.12 18.45 -1.22
CA ARG A 138 14.07 17.90 -2.09
C ARG A 138 13.08 18.97 -2.51
#